data_AF-A0A1N6GIE0-F1
#
_entry.id   AF-A0A1N6GIE0-F1
#
_cell.length_a   1.000
_cell.length_b   1.000
_cell.length_c   1.000
_cell.angle_alpha   90.00
_cell.angle_beta   90.00
_cell.angle_gamma   90.00
#
_symmetry.space_group_name_H-M   'P 1'
#
loop_
_entity.id
_entity.type
_entity.pdbx_description
1 polymer ?
#
loop_
_entity_poly.entity_id
_entity_poly.type
_entity_poly.pdbx_seq_one_letter_code
_entity_poly.pdbx_strand_id
1 'polypeptide(L)'
;MRRGILIALVASLACACTKENPLASLPSMSAVRANLAFTCVHEDGHLPPLDPAADQLFRYGRWLQKQDGPKDFSDIARYYRIAAAHDHYKANTNLQALVSTGLADSPNAPEETVDLAIQLVKQGVPGGYYDIAHYLELGYGLKQNSETALRYFRKAADLGSPDAQYYLAEKLDPIDAAPEVALQMYRCSADQGHGKAATSLAIGRKTDKFYAEAVRAFQQGIMAGNSQAASFLENGFKGPPPDDRLYYLAVQNDPERSHRYEVIGKFLDDNEGLNPKVPDIDQIVPLPPAKLPPWDGTFQWEKEQAAAVPPQKPSDALVEKLAREKSLDPATGLRVRTAHEKELESRVPLGTLVRPGEVCPQDGVWCVRGFASVSYDATRRFRKGETMPPLALKDPRLIPGLDWLLGMRVYRTNEEWSLKAYVDEA
;
A
#
# COMPACT_ATOMS: atom_id res chain seq x y z
N MET A 1 62.86 20.48 -43.72
CA MET A 1 63.58 20.05 -42.50
C MET A 1 64.18 21.25 -41.79
N ARG A 2 63.56 21.74 -40.70
CA ARG A 2 64.18 22.08 -39.40
C ARG A 2 63.16 22.83 -38.53
N ARG A 3 63.20 22.49 -37.24
CA ARG A 3 62.24 22.76 -36.17
C ARG A 3 62.56 24.06 -35.42
N GLY A 4 61.54 24.57 -34.70
CA GLY A 4 61.62 25.50 -33.56
C GLY A 4 60.96 26.85 -33.88
N ILE A 5 60.02 27.39 -33.10
CA ILE A 5 59.96 27.55 -31.63
C ILE A 5 58.50 27.67 -31.16
N LEU A 6 58.23 27.15 -29.96
CA LEU A 6 57.00 27.25 -29.17
C LEU A 6 56.79 28.70 -28.67
N ILE A 7 55.60 29.27 -28.83
CA ILE A 7 55.10 30.36 -27.97
C ILE A 7 53.67 30.04 -27.55
N ALA A 8 53.48 29.89 -26.25
CA ALA A 8 52.19 29.72 -25.59
C ALA A 8 51.40 31.04 -25.64
N LEU A 9 50.11 30.96 -25.98
CA LEU A 9 49.17 32.07 -25.86
C LEU A 9 48.06 31.69 -24.87
N VAL A 10 48.03 32.51 -23.83
CA VAL A 10 47.21 32.47 -22.62
C VAL A 10 45.74 32.67 -22.96
N ALA A 11 44.89 31.86 -22.32
CA ALA A 11 43.45 32.01 -22.35
C ALA A 11 43.00 33.34 -21.71
N SER A 12 42.16 34.10 -22.40
CA SER A 12 41.35 35.15 -21.81
C SER A 12 39.87 34.86 -22.07
N LEU A 13 39.14 34.66 -20.98
CA LEU A 13 37.69 34.57 -20.96
C LEU A 13 37.08 35.87 -21.46
N ALA A 14 36.14 35.77 -22.41
CA ALA A 14 35.11 36.75 -22.61
C ALA A 14 33.74 36.04 -22.48
N CYS A 15 33.08 36.32 -21.35
CA CYS A 15 31.71 35.95 -21.07
C CYS A 15 30.78 36.42 -22.20
N ALA A 16 30.14 35.49 -22.89
CA ALA A 16 28.87 35.75 -23.55
C ALA A 16 27.75 35.22 -22.64
N CYS A 17 27.13 36.15 -21.91
CA CYS A 17 25.92 35.89 -21.14
C CYS A 17 24.76 35.60 -22.09
N THR A 18 24.51 34.34 -22.44
CA THR A 18 23.19 33.92 -22.90
C THR A 18 22.36 33.58 -21.66
N LYS A 19 21.48 34.49 -21.27
CA LYS A 19 20.36 34.15 -20.38
C LYS A 19 19.53 33.10 -21.11
N GLU A 20 19.71 31.82 -20.75
CA GLU A 20 18.74 30.80 -21.10
C GLU A 20 17.39 31.21 -20.50
N ASN A 21 16.44 31.48 -21.38
CA ASN A 21 15.08 31.82 -21.01
C ASN A 21 14.44 30.53 -20.45
N PRO A 22 14.01 30.46 -19.17
CA PRO A 22 13.44 29.24 -18.58
C PRO A 22 12.13 28.79 -19.26
N LEU A 23 11.58 29.62 -20.16
CA LEU A 23 10.38 29.37 -20.95
C LEU A 23 10.64 28.70 -22.31
N ALA A 24 11.89 28.42 -22.68
CA ALA A 24 12.23 27.94 -24.02
C ALA A 24 12.13 26.41 -24.23
N SER A 25 11.61 25.63 -23.27
CA SER A 25 11.36 24.20 -23.48
C SER A 25 10.03 23.72 -22.90
N LEU A 26 8.99 24.54 -22.98
CA LEU A 26 7.64 24.03 -22.72
C LEU A 26 7.39 22.87 -23.70
N PRO A 27 7.09 21.66 -23.21
CA PRO A 27 6.78 20.53 -24.08
C PRO A 27 5.65 20.93 -25.04
N SER A 28 5.76 20.51 -26.29
CA SER A 28 4.73 20.79 -27.29
C SER A 28 3.38 20.30 -26.77
N MET A 29 2.28 20.97 -27.12
CA MET A 29 0.94 20.54 -26.69
C MET A 29 0.63 19.10 -27.10
N SER A 30 1.24 18.61 -28.18
CA SER A 30 1.20 17.19 -28.56
C SER A 30 1.95 16.28 -27.58
N ALA A 31 3.13 16.69 -27.09
CA ALA A 31 3.88 15.94 -26.07
C ALA A 31 3.18 15.97 -24.71
N VAL A 32 2.61 17.12 -24.32
CA VAL A 32 1.77 17.24 -23.13
C VAL A 32 0.55 16.32 -23.24
N ARG A 33 -0.17 16.34 -24.37
CA ARG A 33 -1.33 15.47 -24.62
C ARG A 33 -0.95 13.99 -24.66
N ALA A 34 0.20 13.63 -25.24
CA ALA A 34 0.68 12.26 -25.24
C ALA A 34 0.99 11.76 -23.82
N ASN A 35 1.57 12.61 -22.97
CA ASN A 35 1.83 12.28 -21.57
C ASN A 35 0.56 12.22 -20.71
N LEU A 36 -0.54 12.86 -21.15
CA LEU A 36 -1.84 12.83 -20.51
C LEU A 36 -2.76 11.73 -21.04
N ALA A 37 -2.38 11.06 -22.14
CA ALA A 37 -3.19 10.00 -22.72
C ALA A 37 -3.29 8.80 -21.76
N PHE A 38 -4.48 8.26 -21.62
CA PHE A 38 -4.70 6.97 -20.97
C PHE A 38 -4.69 5.88 -22.04
N THR A 39 -3.98 4.78 -21.75
CA THR A 39 -4.07 3.55 -22.56
C THR A 39 -4.62 2.47 -21.65
N CYS A 40 -5.68 1.80 -22.10
CA CYS A 40 -6.23 0.70 -21.35
C CYS A 40 -5.24 -0.47 -21.30
N VAL A 41 -4.91 -0.89 -20.09
CA VAL A 41 -4.07 -2.04 -19.77
C VAL A 41 -4.83 -2.87 -18.75
N HIS A 42 -4.80 -4.19 -18.90
CA HIS A 42 -5.39 -5.11 -17.94
C HIS A 42 -4.33 -5.61 -16.96
N GLU A 43 -4.70 -5.73 -15.69
CA GLU A 43 -3.82 -6.16 -14.60
C GLU A 43 -3.33 -7.59 -14.79
N ASP A 44 -4.15 -8.48 -15.35
CA ASP A 44 -3.84 -9.90 -15.57
C ASP A 44 -2.54 -10.13 -16.36
N GLY A 45 -2.21 -9.24 -17.29
CA GLY A 45 -0.96 -9.26 -18.05
C GLY A 45 0.31 -8.97 -17.23
N HIS A 46 0.17 -8.54 -15.97
CA HIS A 46 1.28 -8.15 -15.08
C HIS A 46 1.37 -8.99 -13.80
N LEU A 47 0.49 -9.97 -13.61
CA LEU A 47 0.46 -10.78 -12.38
C LEU A 47 1.49 -11.92 -12.44
N PRO A 48 2.32 -12.10 -11.39
CA PRO A 48 3.26 -13.21 -11.33
C PRO A 48 2.54 -14.55 -11.11
N PRO A 49 3.14 -15.68 -11.54
CA PRO A 49 2.60 -17.00 -11.24
C PRO A 49 2.66 -17.27 -9.73
N LEU A 50 1.70 -18.05 -9.22
CA LEU A 50 1.60 -18.40 -7.81
C LEU A 50 2.26 -19.75 -7.52
N ASP A 51 3.07 -19.81 -6.46
CA ASP A 51 3.61 -21.07 -5.95
C ASP A 51 2.48 -21.99 -5.46
N PRO A 52 2.38 -23.25 -5.93
CA PRO A 52 1.27 -24.14 -5.55
C PRO A 52 1.20 -24.46 -4.05
N ALA A 53 2.32 -24.50 -3.34
CA ALA A 53 2.34 -24.77 -1.91
C ALA A 53 1.86 -23.54 -1.12
N ALA A 54 2.32 -22.34 -1.48
CA ALA A 54 1.83 -21.08 -0.94
C ALA A 54 0.33 -20.88 -1.24
N ASP A 55 -0.13 -21.23 -2.45
CA ASP A 55 -1.54 -21.17 -2.84
C ASP A 55 -2.39 -22.16 -2.04
N GLN A 56 -1.87 -23.33 -1.65
CA GLN A 56 -2.56 -24.22 -0.72
C GLN A 56 -2.83 -23.54 0.63
N LEU A 57 -1.82 -22.85 1.20
CA LEU A 57 -1.97 -22.10 2.45
C LEU A 57 -3.00 -20.96 2.28
N PHE A 58 -2.92 -20.22 1.18
CA PHE A 58 -3.88 -19.15 0.88
C PHE A 58 -5.31 -19.66 0.76
N ARG A 59 -5.55 -20.73 -0.01
CA ARG A 59 -6.89 -21.32 -0.18
C ARG A 59 -7.48 -21.80 1.13
N TYR A 60 -6.65 -22.42 1.98
CA TYR A 60 -7.07 -22.85 3.31
C TYR A 60 -7.40 -21.67 4.22
N GLY A 61 -6.58 -20.62 4.24
CA GLY A 61 -6.87 -19.37 4.96
C GLY A 61 -8.17 -18.70 4.49
N ARG A 62 -8.41 -18.65 3.17
CA ARG A 62 -9.67 -18.17 2.59
C ARG A 62 -10.87 -19.00 3.03
N TRP A 63 -10.72 -20.32 3.07
CA TRP A 63 -11.80 -21.21 3.49
C TRP A 63 -12.16 -21.01 4.97
N LEU A 64 -11.16 -20.88 5.86
CA LEU A 64 -11.37 -20.52 7.26
C LEU A 64 -12.09 -19.18 7.40
N GLN A 65 -11.67 -18.17 6.63
CA GLN A 65 -12.29 -16.85 6.65
C GLN A 65 -13.74 -16.83 6.14
N LYS A 66 -14.16 -17.83 5.35
CA LYS A 66 -15.53 -17.96 4.85
C LYS A 66 -16.45 -18.74 5.80
N GLN A 67 -15.93 -19.48 6.77
CA GLN A 67 -16.76 -20.26 7.69
C GLN A 67 -17.63 -19.37 8.56
N ASP A 68 -18.81 -19.87 8.93
CA ASP A 68 -19.67 -19.21 9.91
C ASP A 68 -19.10 -19.30 11.33
N GLY A 69 -19.52 -18.38 12.19
CA GLY A 69 -19.13 -18.35 13.60
C GLY A 69 -17.90 -17.48 13.91
N PRO A 70 -17.45 -17.50 15.18
CA PRO A 70 -16.30 -16.72 15.64
C PRO A 70 -15.02 -17.19 14.95
N LYS A 71 -14.18 -16.22 14.55
CA LYS A 71 -12.96 -16.46 13.78
C LYS A 71 -11.74 -16.04 14.55
N ASP A 72 -10.70 -16.86 14.48
CA ASP A 72 -9.35 -16.45 14.85
C ASP A 72 -8.66 -15.89 13.60
N PHE A 73 -8.71 -14.56 13.46
CA PHE A 73 -8.09 -13.86 12.34
C PHE A 73 -6.56 -13.89 12.41
N SER A 74 -5.97 -14.07 13.59
CA SER A 74 -4.52 -14.24 13.76
C SER A 74 -4.06 -15.61 13.24
N ASP A 75 -4.85 -16.68 13.46
CA ASP A 75 -4.60 -18.00 12.85
C ASP A 75 -4.75 -17.97 11.32
N ILE A 76 -5.73 -17.22 10.79
CA ILE A 76 -5.89 -17.02 9.34
C ILE A 76 -4.69 -16.22 8.77
N ALA A 77 -4.32 -15.12 9.45
CA ALA A 77 -3.21 -14.26 9.05
C ALA A 77 -1.88 -15.00 9.02
N ARG A 78 -1.65 -15.99 9.89
CA ARG A 78 -0.48 -16.88 9.81
C ARG A 78 -0.33 -17.53 8.44
N TYR A 79 -1.40 -18.12 7.90
CA TYR A 79 -1.35 -18.74 6.57
C TYR A 79 -1.07 -17.70 5.48
N TYR A 80 -1.68 -16.52 5.58
CA TYR A 80 -1.44 -15.45 4.62
C TYR A 80 -0.03 -14.88 4.70
N ARG A 81 0.56 -14.72 5.90
CA ARG A 81 1.95 -14.27 6.09
C ARG A 81 2.93 -15.21 5.43
N ILE A 82 2.79 -16.52 5.68
CA ILE A 82 3.68 -17.53 5.12
C ILE A 82 3.50 -17.57 3.59
N ALA A 83 2.26 -17.57 3.08
CA ALA A 83 2.01 -17.55 1.64
C ALA A 83 2.55 -16.27 0.98
N ALA A 84 2.31 -15.10 1.58
CA ALA A 84 2.80 -13.81 1.09
C ALA A 84 4.33 -13.79 1.03
N ALA A 85 5.04 -14.35 2.01
CA ALA A 85 6.50 -14.45 1.99
C ALA A 85 7.06 -15.32 0.84
N HIS A 86 6.22 -16.17 0.24
CA HIS A 86 6.47 -16.91 -1.00
C HIS A 86 5.80 -16.24 -2.22
N ASP A 87 5.73 -14.91 -2.18
CA ASP A 87 5.29 -14.03 -3.27
C ASP A 87 3.82 -14.24 -3.71
N HIS A 88 2.99 -14.78 -2.83
CA HIS A 88 1.57 -14.98 -3.11
C HIS A 88 0.77 -13.66 -2.99
N TYR A 89 0.65 -12.92 -4.09
CA TYR A 89 0.06 -11.57 -4.08
C TYR A 89 -1.36 -11.50 -3.51
N LYS A 90 -2.24 -12.49 -3.76
CA LYS A 90 -3.61 -12.48 -3.17
C LYS A 90 -3.60 -12.69 -1.65
N ALA A 91 -2.61 -13.41 -1.14
CA ALA A 91 -2.47 -13.63 0.30
C ALA A 91 -1.95 -12.36 0.97
N ASN A 92 -1.01 -11.69 0.31
CA ASN A 92 -0.50 -10.40 0.70
C ASN A 92 -1.63 -9.35 0.79
N THR A 93 -2.43 -9.14 -0.28
CA THR A 93 -3.56 -8.19 -0.25
C THR A 93 -4.56 -8.51 0.88
N ASN A 94 -4.90 -9.78 1.08
CA ASN A 94 -5.81 -10.16 2.17
C ASN A 94 -5.21 -9.96 3.55
N LEU A 95 -3.90 -10.22 3.71
CA LEU A 95 -3.19 -9.98 4.96
C LEU A 95 -3.15 -8.49 5.28
N GLN A 96 -2.84 -7.64 4.30
CA GLN A 96 -2.88 -6.18 4.45
C GLN A 96 -4.23 -5.76 5.03
N ALA A 97 -5.35 -6.23 4.46
CA ALA A 97 -6.68 -5.91 4.96
C ALA A 97 -6.92 -6.38 6.41
N LEU A 98 -6.47 -7.59 6.78
CA LEU A 98 -6.63 -8.09 8.15
C LEU A 98 -5.77 -7.32 9.16
N VAL A 99 -4.53 -6.99 8.81
CA VAL A 99 -3.60 -6.30 9.71
C VAL A 99 -3.97 -4.82 9.83
N SER A 100 -4.27 -4.15 8.71
CA SER A 100 -4.55 -2.71 8.70
C SER A 100 -5.84 -2.34 9.42
N THR A 101 -6.82 -3.26 9.44
CA THR A 101 -8.08 -3.10 10.18
C THR A 101 -8.00 -3.56 11.64
N GLY A 102 -6.85 -4.11 12.06
CA GLY A 102 -6.63 -4.61 13.42
C GLY A 102 -7.37 -5.92 13.73
N LEU A 103 -7.84 -6.65 12.71
CA LEU A 103 -8.44 -7.97 12.89
C LEU A 103 -7.38 -9.02 13.23
N ALA A 104 -6.18 -8.91 12.65
CA ALA A 104 -5.06 -9.79 12.95
C ALA A 104 -3.98 -9.08 13.78
N ASP A 105 -3.43 -9.80 14.76
CA ASP A 105 -2.40 -9.25 15.65
C ASP A 105 -1.10 -8.97 14.88
N SER A 106 -0.54 -7.78 15.10
CA SER A 106 0.75 -7.37 14.57
C SER A 106 1.50 -6.51 15.60
N PRO A 107 2.81 -6.72 15.81
CA PRO A 107 3.61 -5.84 16.67
C PRO A 107 3.64 -4.38 16.18
N ASN A 108 3.56 -4.16 14.87
CA ASN A 108 3.50 -2.86 14.24
C ASN A 108 2.69 -2.95 12.93
N ALA A 109 1.37 -2.86 13.05
CA ALA A 109 0.45 -3.02 11.92
C ALA A 109 0.73 -2.05 10.75
N PRO A 110 0.99 -0.74 10.98
CA PRO A 110 1.35 0.17 9.90
C PRO A 110 2.61 -0.24 9.13
N GLU A 111 3.66 -0.66 9.84
CA GLU A 111 4.92 -1.08 9.20
C GLU A 111 4.75 -2.39 8.43
N GLU A 112 4.12 -3.41 9.03
CA GLU A 112 3.86 -4.69 8.37
C GLU A 112 3.04 -4.51 7.09
N THR A 113 1.99 -3.69 7.14
CA THR A 113 1.12 -3.43 5.99
C THR A 113 1.87 -2.74 4.85
N VAL A 114 2.70 -1.73 5.17
CA VAL A 114 3.52 -1.03 4.17
C VAL A 114 4.57 -1.95 3.57
N ASP A 115 5.22 -2.81 4.37
CA ASP A 115 6.20 -3.78 3.89
C ASP A 115 5.58 -4.79 2.92
N LEU A 116 4.35 -5.23 3.20
CA LEU A 116 3.58 -6.09 2.30
C LEU A 116 3.28 -5.39 0.96
N ALA A 117 2.85 -4.13 0.98
CA ALA A 117 2.61 -3.37 -0.24
C ALA A 117 3.92 -3.11 -1.04
N ILE A 118 5.04 -2.85 -0.35
CA ILE A 118 6.37 -2.76 -0.97
C ILE A 118 6.76 -4.07 -1.64
N GLN A 119 6.42 -5.23 -1.03
CA GLN A 119 6.67 -6.53 -1.64
C GLN A 119 5.92 -6.69 -2.97
N LEU A 120 4.65 -6.30 -3.03
CA LEU A 120 3.86 -6.31 -4.27
C LEU A 120 4.47 -5.40 -5.35
N VAL A 121 4.90 -4.20 -4.97
CA VAL A 121 5.61 -3.27 -5.88
C VAL A 121 6.89 -3.90 -6.43
N LYS A 122 7.67 -4.60 -5.60
CA LYS A 122 8.89 -5.31 -6.03
C LYS A 122 8.61 -6.44 -7.03
N GLN A 123 7.46 -7.08 -6.91
CA GLN A 123 6.99 -8.11 -7.84
C GLN A 123 6.38 -7.54 -9.12
N GLY A 124 6.20 -6.22 -9.20
CA GLY A 124 5.55 -5.55 -10.34
C GLY A 124 4.02 -5.68 -10.33
N VAL A 125 3.42 -6.10 -9.22
CA VAL A 125 1.96 -6.26 -9.09
C VAL A 125 1.29 -4.87 -9.09
N PRO A 126 0.37 -4.56 -10.02
CA PRO A 126 -0.22 -3.23 -10.15
C PRO A 126 -0.96 -2.78 -8.88
N GLY A 127 -1.75 -3.67 -8.25
CA GLY A 127 -2.40 -3.43 -6.96
C GLY A 127 -1.45 -2.95 -5.84
N GLY A 128 -0.19 -3.39 -5.83
CA GLY A 128 0.78 -2.93 -4.82
C GLY A 128 1.09 -1.43 -4.92
N TYR A 129 1.12 -0.88 -6.14
CA TYR A 129 1.28 0.56 -6.33
C TYR A 129 0.05 1.34 -5.86
N TYR A 130 -1.15 0.77 -6.04
CA TYR A 130 -2.40 1.34 -5.55
C TYR A 130 -2.42 1.35 -4.01
N ASP A 131 -2.01 0.25 -3.37
CA ASP A 131 -1.94 0.14 -1.90
C ASP A 131 -0.99 1.20 -1.32
N ILE A 132 0.23 1.34 -1.86
CA ILE A 132 1.19 2.39 -1.44
C ILE A 132 0.61 3.80 -1.64
N ALA A 133 -0.08 4.05 -2.75
CA ALA A 133 -0.73 5.33 -2.99
C ALA A 133 -1.76 5.65 -1.90
N HIS A 134 -2.59 4.67 -1.55
CA HIS A 134 -3.61 4.82 -0.52
C HIS A 134 -2.99 5.05 0.87
N TYR A 135 -1.91 4.34 1.22
CA TYR A 135 -1.19 4.56 2.47
C TYR A 135 -0.50 5.94 2.55
N LEU A 136 0.04 6.44 1.44
CA LEU A 136 0.55 7.81 1.33
C LEU A 136 -0.56 8.86 1.43
N GLU A 137 -1.75 8.59 0.88
CA GLU A 137 -2.89 9.50 0.96
C GLU A 137 -3.42 9.61 2.40
N LEU A 138 -3.50 8.48 3.11
CA LEU A 138 -3.99 8.42 4.48
C LEU A 138 -2.94 8.77 5.54
N GLY A 139 -1.65 8.63 5.22
CA GLY A 139 -0.57 8.71 6.19
C GLY A 139 -0.46 7.47 7.09
N TYR A 140 -0.86 6.30 6.59
CA TYR A 140 -0.84 5.04 7.34
C TYR A 140 0.51 4.33 7.15
N GLY A 141 1.36 4.33 8.18
CA GLY A 141 2.72 3.75 8.12
C GLY A 141 3.72 4.55 7.26
N LEU A 142 3.23 5.44 6.41
CA LEU A 142 4.00 6.38 5.61
C LEU A 142 3.63 7.82 5.99
N LYS A 143 4.56 8.75 5.82
CA LYS A 143 4.24 10.18 5.96
C LYS A 143 3.26 10.59 4.87
N GLN A 144 2.15 11.20 5.27
CA GLN A 144 1.11 11.64 4.35
C GLN A 144 1.68 12.56 3.25
N ASN A 145 1.38 12.22 1.99
CA ASN A 145 1.84 12.98 0.82
C ASN A 145 0.93 12.72 -0.39
N SER A 146 -0.11 13.54 -0.55
CA SER A 146 -1.11 13.38 -1.62
C SER A 146 -0.52 13.53 -3.03
N GLU A 147 0.51 14.36 -3.22
CA GLU A 147 1.15 14.50 -4.54
C GLU A 147 1.86 13.21 -4.95
N THR A 148 2.59 12.60 -4.01
CA THR A 148 3.26 11.33 -4.26
C THR A 148 2.25 10.21 -4.42
N ALA A 149 1.18 10.18 -3.62
CA ALA A 149 0.08 9.24 -3.78
C ALA A 149 -0.50 9.27 -5.21
N LEU A 150 -0.80 10.46 -5.75
CA LEU A 150 -1.31 10.60 -7.13
C LEU A 150 -0.35 10.02 -8.19
N ARG A 151 0.96 10.14 -8.00
CA ARG A 151 1.95 9.53 -8.91
C ARG A 151 1.92 8.00 -8.84
N TYR A 152 1.75 7.44 -7.65
CA TYR A 152 1.60 6.00 -7.46
C TYR A 152 0.25 5.47 -8.00
N PHE A 153 -0.86 6.18 -7.77
CA PHE A 153 -2.14 5.86 -8.39
C PHE A 153 -2.04 5.86 -9.92
N ARG A 154 -1.39 6.88 -10.50
CA ARG A 154 -1.17 6.93 -11.96
C ARG A 154 -0.35 5.74 -12.45
N LYS A 155 0.73 5.42 -11.75
CA LYS A 155 1.56 4.26 -12.09
C LYS A 155 0.78 2.94 -12.01
N ALA A 156 -0.05 2.76 -10.99
CA ALA A 156 -0.90 1.59 -10.83
C ALA A 156 -1.91 1.46 -11.98
N ALA A 157 -2.56 2.57 -12.36
CA ALA A 157 -3.52 2.60 -13.46
C ALA A 157 -2.87 2.32 -14.83
N ASP A 158 -1.68 2.87 -15.08
CA ASP A 158 -0.88 2.62 -16.29
C ASP A 158 -0.39 1.16 -16.38
N LEU A 159 -0.25 0.48 -15.24
CA LEU A 159 0.05 -0.96 -15.17
C LEU A 159 -1.21 -1.84 -15.16
N GLY A 160 -2.39 -1.25 -15.19
CA GLY A 160 -3.65 -1.96 -15.37
C GLY A 160 -4.49 -2.19 -14.12
N SER A 161 -4.07 -1.72 -12.93
CA SER A 161 -4.85 -1.91 -11.69
C SER A 161 -6.27 -1.35 -11.86
N PRO A 162 -7.33 -2.20 -11.75
CA PRO A 162 -8.70 -1.76 -11.94
C PRO A 162 -9.14 -0.75 -10.87
N ASP A 163 -8.69 -0.91 -9.62
CA ASP A 163 -8.96 0.02 -8.52
C ASP A 163 -8.33 1.39 -8.78
N ALA A 164 -7.09 1.42 -9.29
CA ALA A 164 -6.41 2.67 -9.62
C ALA A 164 -7.03 3.38 -10.82
N GLN A 165 -7.42 2.63 -11.85
CA GLN A 165 -8.15 3.16 -13.01
C GLN A 165 -9.47 3.79 -12.56
N TYR A 166 -10.23 3.12 -11.69
CA TYR A 166 -11.45 3.65 -11.11
C TYR A 166 -11.21 4.90 -10.27
N TYR A 167 -10.25 4.86 -9.33
CA TYR A 167 -9.93 5.98 -8.46
C TYR A 167 -9.55 7.24 -9.24
N LEU A 168 -8.69 7.10 -10.27
CA LEU A 168 -8.32 8.24 -11.11
C LEU A 168 -9.46 8.71 -12.00
N ALA A 169 -10.30 7.80 -12.49
CA ALA A 169 -11.50 8.18 -13.21
C ALA A 169 -12.39 9.07 -12.35
N GLU A 170 -12.63 8.75 -11.08
CA GLU A 170 -13.40 9.60 -10.16
C GLU A 170 -12.79 11.01 -9.99
N LYS A 171 -11.46 11.12 -9.98
CA LYS A 171 -10.79 12.43 -9.91
C LYS A 171 -10.88 13.24 -11.20
N LEU A 172 -11.00 12.57 -12.35
CA LEU A 172 -11.04 13.18 -13.67
C LEU A 172 -12.46 13.42 -14.20
N ASP A 173 -13.47 12.77 -13.61
CA ASP A 173 -14.88 12.83 -14.01
C ASP A 173 -15.54 14.22 -13.89
N PRO A 174 -15.15 15.12 -12.96
CA PRO A 174 -15.70 16.48 -12.95
C PRO A 174 -15.57 17.19 -14.29
N ILE A 175 -16.59 17.97 -14.66
CA ILE A 175 -16.71 18.61 -15.98
C ILE A 175 -15.54 19.55 -16.32
N ASP A 176 -14.90 20.11 -15.29
CA ASP A 176 -13.76 21.03 -15.39
C ASP A 176 -12.39 20.32 -15.32
N ALA A 177 -12.38 18.98 -15.24
CA ALA A 177 -11.18 18.16 -15.24
C ALA A 177 -10.94 17.48 -16.60
N ALA A 178 -11.18 16.16 -16.73
CA ALA A 178 -10.96 15.41 -17.96
C ALA A 178 -11.98 14.25 -18.13
N PRO A 179 -13.30 14.55 -18.21
CA PRO A 179 -14.36 13.54 -18.15
C PRO A 179 -14.27 12.50 -19.29
N GLU A 180 -13.76 12.86 -20.46
CA GLU A 180 -13.57 11.90 -21.56
C GLU A 180 -12.51 10.84 -21.24
N VAL A 181 -11.46 11.24 -20.50
CA VAL A 181 -10.41 10.31 -20.04
C VAL A 181 -10.94 9.47 -18.88
N ALA A 182 -11.69 10.06 -17.95
CA ALA A 182 -12.37 9.33 -16.88
C ALA A 182 -13.24 8.21 -17.43
N LEU A 183 -14.01 8.50 -18.48
CA LEU A 183 -14.90 7.54 -19.11
C LEU A 183 -14.16 6.38 -19.80
N GLN A 184 -12.97 6.62 -20.34
CA GLN A 184 -12.08 5.56 -20.85
C GLN A 184 -11.52 4.69 -19.71
N MET A 185 -11.13 5.32 -18.60
CA MET A 185 -10.62 4.63 -17.41
C MET A 185 -11.70 3.80 -16.73
N TYR A 186 -12.92 4.33 -16.56
CA TYR A 186 -14.07 3.57 -16.06
C TYR A 186 -14.35 2.35 -16.93
N ARG A 187 -14.31 2.50 -18.27
CA ARG A 187 -14.51 1.37 -19.18
C ARG A 187 -13.43 0.31 -19.03
N CYS A 188 -12.16 0.69 -18.99
CA CYS A 188 -11.07 -0.26 -18.81
C CYS A 188 -11.18 -1.02 -17.47
N SER A 189 -11.52 -0.31 -16.39
CA SER A 189 -11.72 -0.91 -15.06
C SER A 189 -12.96 -1.84 -15.05
N ALA A 190 -14.06 -1.42 -15.68
CA ALA A 190 -15.28 -2.21 -15.81
C ALA A 190 -15.08 -3.50 -16.61
N ASP A 191 -14.31 -3.44 -17.71
CA ASP A 191 -13.99 -4.60 -18.55
C ASP A 191 -13.12 -5.64 -17.80
N GLN A 192 -12.47 -5.23 -16.71
CA GLN A 192 -11.75 -6.11 -15.77
C GLN A 192 -12.63 -6.62 -14.60
N GLY A 193 -13.94 -6.31 -14.62
CA GLY A 193 -14.88 -6.76 -13.58
C GLY A 193 -14.96 -5.86 -12.34
N HIS A 194 -14.56 -4.59 -12.44
CA HIS A 194 -14.72 -3.63 -11.34
C HIS A 194 -16.14 -3.04 -11.32
N GLY A 195 -16.98 -3.54 -10.41
CA GLY A 195 -18.42 -3.24 -10.40
C GLY A 195 -18.78 -1.77 -10.20
N LYS A 196 -18.06 -1.03 -9.35
CA LYS A 196 -18.29 0.42 -9.18
C LYS A 196 -17.92 1.21 -10.44
N ALA A 197 -16.87 0.80 -11.15
CA ALA A 197 -16.48 1.44 -12.41
C ALA A 197 -17.51 1.22 -13.51
N ALA A 198 -18.06 0.01 -13.59
CA ALA A 198 -19.15 -0.31 -14.51
C ALA A 198 -20.41 0.53 -14.23
N THR A 199 -20.77 0.73 -12.96
CA THR A 199 -21.88 1.61 -12.56
C THR A 199 -21.60 3.07 -12.90
N SER A 200 -20.40 3.60 -12.63
CA SER A 200 -20.04 4.97 -13.01
C SER A 200 -20.02 5.18 -14.53
N LEU A 201 -19.48 4.21 -15.29
CA LEU A 201 -19.56 4.19 -16.75
C LEU A 201 -21.01 4.27 -17.22
N ALA A 202 -21.89 3.46 -16.63
CA ALA A 202 -23.30 3.42 -16.98
C ALA A 202 -24.01 4.76 -16.71
N ILE A 203 -23.74 5.38 -15.56
CA ILE A 203 -24.29 6.69 -15.21
C ILE A 203 -23.80 7.78 -16.18
N GLY A 204 -22.52 7.78 -16.53
CA GLY A 204 -21.95 8.69 -17.53
C GLY A 204 -22.64 8.53 -18.90
N ARG A 205 -22.73 7.29 -19.40
CA ARG A 205 -23.40 6.99 -20.68
C ARG A 205 -24.89 7.35 -20.66
N LYS A 206 -25.58 7.14 -19.54
CA LYS A 206 -26.98 7.55 -19.37
C LYS A 206 -27.13 9.07 -19.44
N THR A 207 -26.22 9.80 -18.80
CA THR A 207 -26.20 11.28 -18.79
C THR A 207 -26.01 11.82 -20.21
N ASP A 208 -25.14 11.19 -20.98
CA ASP A 208 -24.92 11.47 -22.40
C ASP A 208 -26.03 10.94 -23.34
N LYS A 209 -27.07 10.32 -22.77
CA LYS A 209 -28.20 9.72 -23.49
C LYS A 209 -27.84 8.52 -24.38
N PHE A 210 -26.65 7.92 -24.18
CA PHE A 210 -26.28 6.62 -24.74
C PHE A 210 -26.89 5.48 -23.93
N TYR A 211 -28.22 5.43 -23.86
CA TYR A 211 -28.94 4.53 -22.96
C TYR A 211 -28.65 3.05 -23.19
N ALA A 212 -28.49 2.61 -24.45
CA ALA A 212 -28.13 1.22 -24.75
C ALA A 212 -26.75 0.83 -24.20
N GLU A 213 -25.80 1.75 -24.22
CA GLU A 213 -24.48 1.53 -23.60
C GLU A 213 -24.57 1.56 -22.08
N ALA A 214 -25.39 2.46 -21.51
CA ALA A 214 -25.64 2.51 -20.08
C ALA A 214 -26.24 1.19 -19.55
N VAL A 215 -27.24 0.65 -20.22
CA VAL A 215 -27.87 -0.63 -19.85
C VAL A 215 -26.86 -1.78 -19.87
N ARG A 216 -25.98 -1.84 -20.89
CA ARG A 216 -24.89 -2.83 -20.95
C ARG A 216 -23.90 -2.67 -19.81
N ALA A 217 -23.49 -1.45 -19.52
CA ALA A 217 -22.54 -1.16 -18.44
C ALA A 217 -23.14 -1.46 -17.05
N PHE A 218 -24.43 -1.17 -16.81
CA PHE A 218 -25.10 -1.63 -15.59
C PHE A 218 -25.13 -3.16 -15.51
N GLN A 219 -25.38 -3.86 -16.62
CA GLN A 219 -25.33 -5.31 -16.62
C GLN A 219 -23.93 -5.86 -16.30
N GLN A 220 -22.87 -5.23 -16.83
CA GLN A 220 -21.48 -5.53 -16.43
C GLN A 220 -21.26 -5.30 -14.92
N GLY A 221 -21.84 -4.23 -14.35
CA GLY A 221 -21.81 -3.96 -12.92
C GLY A 221 -22.43 -5.08 -12.09
N ILE A 222 -23.56 -5.64 -12.54
CA ILE A 222 -24.21 -6.78 -11.92
C ILE A 222 -23.35 -8.04 -12.02
N MET A 223 -22.74 -8.32 -13.19
CA MET A 223 -21.80 -9.44 -13.34
C MET A 223 -20.66 -9.35 -12.33
N ALA A 224 -20.17 -8.13 -12.13
CA ALA A 224 -19.13 -7.77 -11.17
C ALA A 224 -19.63 -7.68 -9.71
N GLY A 225 -20.89 -8.00 -9.41
CA GLY A 225 -21.42 -8.06 -8.05
C GLY A 225 -21.88 -6.73 -7.45
N ASN A 226 -22.14 -5.70 -8.26
CA ASN A 226 -22.61 -4.40 -7.78
C ASN A 226 -24.15 -4.34 -7.73
N SER A 227 -24.73 -4.40 -6.53
CA SER A 227 -26.18 -4.37 -6.34
C SER A 227 -26.82 -3.04 -6.76
N GLN A 228 -26.09 -1.92 -6.65
CA GLN A 228 -26.56 -0.63 -7.14
C GLN A 228 -26.86 -0.67 -8.65
N ALA A 229 -26.06 -1.38 -9.44
CA ALA A 229 -26.33 -1.57 -10.87
C ALA A 229 -27.62 -2.38 -11.11
N ALA A 230 -27.90 -3.38 -10.28
CA ALA A 230 -29.16 -4.14 -10.32
C ALA A 230 -30.36 -3.22 -10.05
N SER A 231 -30.27 -2.35 -9.04
CA SER A 231 -31.33 -1.38 -8.73
C SER A 231 -31.59 -0.38 -9.87
N PHE A 232 -30.55 0.05 -10.60
CA PHE A 232 -30.74 0.91 -11.78
C PHE A 232 -31.49 0.20 -12.90
N LEU A 233 -31.17 -1.08 -13.19
CA LEU A 233 -31.88 -1.83 -14.23
C LEU A 233 -33.29 -2.22 -13.78
N GLU A 234 -33.47 -2.65 -12.53
CA GLU A 234 -34.78 -2.89 -11.93
C GLU A 234 -35.71 -1.68 -12.17
N ASN A 235 -35.31 -0.51 -11.70
CA ASN A 235 -36.14 0.69 -11.81
C ASN A 235 -36.23 1.22 -13.24
N GLY A 236 -35.19 1.04 -14.07
CA GLY A 236 -35.23 1.39 -15.48
C GLY A 236 -36.26 0.56 -16.27
N PHE A 237 -36.35 -0.75 -16.00
CA PHE A 237 -37.32 -1.64 -16.65
C PHE A 237 -38.75 -1.52 -16.10
N LYS A 238 -38.98 -0.79 -15.00
CA LYS A 238 -40.34 -0.31 -14.64
C LYS A 238 -40.88 0.72 -15.66
N GLY A 239 -40.01 1.25 -16.54
CA GLY A 239 -40.36 2.18 -17.60
C GLY A 239 -40.79 3.56 -17.09
N PRO A 240 -39.95 4.24 -16.27
CA PRO A 240 -40.27 5.57 -15.77
C PRO A 240 -40.34 6.58 -16.93
N PRO A 241 -41.05 7.70 -16.74
CA PRO A 241 -41.18 8.73 -17.77
C PRO A 241 -39.84 9.44 -18.04
N PRO A 242 -39.65 10.09 -19.21
CA PRO A 242 -38.39 10.73 -19.61
C PRO A 242 -37.88 11.87 -18.70
N ASP A 243 -38.74 12.42 -17.84
CA ASP A 243 -38.39 13.43 -16.85
C ASP A 243 -37.84 12.84 -15.55
N ASP A 244 -37.93 11.52 -15.35
CA ASP A 244 -37.23 10.81 -14.29
C ASP A 244 -35.72 10.82 -14.56
N ARG A 245 -35.02 11.76 -13.92
CA ARG A 245 -33.58 11.95 -14.10
C ARG A 245 -32.76 10.80 -13.55
N LEU A 246 -33.30 10.00 -12.63
CA LEU A 246 -32.53 8.96 -11.95
C LEU A 246 -32.59 7.66 -12.75
N TYR A 247 -33.78 7.16 -13.05
CA TYR A 247 -33.99 5.81 -13.56
C TYR A 247 -34.39 5.73 -15.04
N TYR A 248 -34.60 6.85 -15.74
CA TYR A 248 -34.91 6.79 -17.17
C TYR A 248 -33.73 6.23 -17.99
N LEU A 249 -33.95 5.07 -18.62
CA LEU A 249 -32.99 4.37 -19.48
C LEU A 249 -33.51 4.15 -20.92
N ALA A 250 -34.59 4.82 -21.32
CA ALA A 250 -35.21 4.65 -22.65
C ALA A 250 -35.47 3.18 -23.06
N VAL A 251 -35.69 2.30 -22.08
CA VAL A 251 -36.11 0.91 -22.28
C VAL A 251 -37.63 0.81 -22.17
N GLN A 252 -38.21 -0.24 -22.78
CA GLN A 252 -39.63 -0.53 -22.62
C GLN A 252 -39.89 -1.07 -21.21
N ASN A 253 -41.08 -0.78 -20.68
CA ASN A 253 -41.56 -1.40 -19.45
C ASN A 253 -41.61 -2.92 -19.63
N ASP A 254 -40.87 -3.64 -18.79
CA ASP A 254 -40.76 -5.10 -18.76
C ASP A 254 -40.81 -5.54 -17.28
N PRO A 255 -42.01 -5.82 -16.73
CA PRO A 255 -42.19 -6.12 -15.31
C PRO A 255 -41.44 -7.38 -14.86
N GLU A 256 -41.37 -8.39 -15.72
CA GLU A 256 -40.66 -9.64 -15.41
C GLU A 256 -39.16 -9.40 -15.35
N ARG A 257 -38.60 -8.63 -16.29
CA ARG A 257 -37.19 -8.25 -16.27
C ARG A 257 -36.84 -7.39 -15.08
N SER A 258 -37.69 -6.42 -14.74
CA SER A 258 -37.58 -5.62 -13.52
C SER A 258 -37.54 -6.53 -12.28
N HIS A 259 -38.45 -7.51 -12.19
CA HIS A 259 -38.49 -8.43 -11.06
C HIS A 259 -37.24 -9.32 -10.96
N ARG A 260 -36.71 -9.82 -12.08
CA ARG A 260 -35.45 -10.58 -12.05
C ARG A 260 -34.28 -9.74 -11.52
N TYR A 261 -34.17 -8.48 -11.94
CA TYR A 261 -33.14 -7.58 -11.41
C TYR A 261 -33.33 -7.26 -9.92
N GLU A 262 -34.57 -7.14 -9.44
CA GLU A 262 -34.88 -7.03 -7.99
C GLU A 262 -34.35 -8.26 -7.22
N VAL A 263 -34.65 -9.48 -7.69
CA VAL A 263 -34.18 -10.73 -7.06
C VAL A 263 -32.64 -10.82 -7.08
N ILE A 264 -32.01 -10.43 -8.18
CA ILE A 264 -30.54 -10.37 -8.28
C ILE A 264 -29.95 -9.35 -7.31
N GLY A 265 -30.53 -8.14 -7.23
CA GLY A 265 -30.09 -7.10 -6.31
C GLY A 265 -30.15 -7.59 -4.87
N LYS A 266 -31.27 -8.21 -4.48
CA LYS A 266 -31.44 -8.82 -3.17
C LYS A 266 -30.40 -9.92 -2.90
N PHE A 267 -30.15 -10.79 -3.86
CA PHE A 267 -29.10 -11.82 -3.74
C PHE A 267 -27.71 -11.21 -3.49
N LEU A 268 -27.36 -10.16 -4.23
CA LEU A 268 -26.08 -9.47 -4.06
C LEU A 268 -25.95 -8.83 -2.68
N ASP A 269 -27.01 -8.15 -2.20
CA ASP A 269 -27.02 -7.50 -0.89
C ASP A 269 -26.98 -8.52 0.26
N ASP A 270 -27.82 -9.56 0.20
CA ASP A 270 -27.90 -10.61 1.23
C ASP A 270 -26.55 -11.37 1.39
N ASN A 271 -25.71 -11.36 0.35
CA ASN A 271 -24.42 -12.04 0.31
C ASN A 271 -23.21 -11.09 0.28
N GLU A 272 -23.36 -9.77 0.45
CA GLU A 272 -22.31 -8.76 0.24
C GLU A 272 -20.97 -9.12 0.91
N GLY A 273 -21.01 -9.64 2.15
CA GLY A 273 -19.82 -10.05 2.91
C GLY A 273 -18.99 -11.19 2.28
N LEU A 274 -19.56 -11.91 1.31
CA LEU A 274 -18.89 -12.97 0.55
C LEU A 274 -18.46 -12.52 -0.85
N ASN A 275 -18.75 -11.26 -1.22
CA ASN A 275 -18.45 -10.64 -2.53
C ASN A 275 -18.97 -11.50 -3.72
N PRO A 276 -20.28 -11.77 -3.79
CA PRO A 276 -20.89 -12.59 -4.83
C PRO A 276 -20.73 -11.95 -6.21
N LYS A 277 -20.70 -12.79 -7.24
CA LYS A 277 -20.67 -12.38 -8.66
C LYS A 277 -21.81 -13.09 -9.40
N VAL A 278 -22.26 -12.51 -10.51
CA VAL A 278 -23.35 -13.08 -11.33
C VAL A 278 -22.88 -13.24 -12.78
N PRO A 279 -21.90 -14.13 -13.05
CA PRO A 279 -21.32 -14.30 -14.38
C PRO A 279 -22.33 -14.87 -15.40
N ASP A 280 -23.39 -15.52 -14.91
CA ASP A 280 -24.48 -16.11 -15.67
C ASP A 280 -25.65 -15.13 -15.92
N ILE A 281 -25.49 -13.82 -15.64
CA ILE A 281 -26.60 -12.85 -15.78
C ILE A 281 -27.25 -12.86 -17.16
N ASP A 282 -26.49 -13.06 -18.24
CA ASP A 282 -27.03 -13.10 -19.60
C ASP A 282 -27.85 -14.37 -19.88
N GLN A 283 -27.66 -15.42 -19.07
CA GLN A 283 -28.50 -16.62 -19.09
C GLN A 283 -29.76 -16.44 -18.26
N ILE A 284 -29.80 -15.45 -17.36
CA ILE A 284 -30.95 -15.16 -16.48
C ILE A 284 -31.80 -14.02 -17.08
N VAL A 285 -31.17 -12.93 -17.52
CA VAL A 285 -31.80 -11.66 -17.93
C VAL A 285 -31.11 -11.07 -19.18
N PRO A 286 -31.04 -11.79 -20.32
CA PRO A 286 -30.35 -11.29 -21.52
C PRO A 286 -30.97 -9.99 -22.02
N LEU A 287 -30.16 -8.97 -22.31
CA LEU A 287 -30.66 -7.63 -22.67
C LEU A 287 -31.61 -7.63 -23.89
N PRO A 288 -32.57 -6.68 -23.96
CA PRO A 288 -33.41 -6.51 -25.14
C PRO A 288 -32.58 -6.36 -26.42
N PRO A 289 -33.02 -6.93 -27.57
CA PRO A 289 -34.37 -7.47 -27.81
C PRO A 289 -34.53 -8.96 -27.45
N ALA A 290 -33.57 -9.61 -26.78
CA ALA A 290 -33.67 -11.01 -26.43
C ALA A 290 -34.85 -11.28 -25.48
N LYS A 291 -35.58 -12.39 -25.72
CA LYS A 291 -36.64 -12.85 -24.82
C LYS A 291 -36.02 -13.49 -23.58
N LEU A 292 -36.70 -13.33 -22.45
CA LEU A 292 -36.26 -13.94 -21.20
C LEU A 292 -36.35 -15.48 -21.29
N PRO A 293 -35.28 -16.21 -20.96
CA PRO A 293 -35.29 -17.65 -20.90
C PRO A 293 -36.02 -18.14 -19.63
N PRO A 294 -36.42 -19.43 -19.58
CA PRO A 294 -36.77 -20.06 -18.33
C PRO A 294 -35.63 -19.94 -17.32
N TRP A 295 -35.95 -19.63 -16.07
CA TRP A 295 -35.00 -19.51 -14.98
C TRP A 295 -35.58 -20.18 -13.74
N ASP A 296 -34.75 -20.95 -13.05
CA ASP A 296 -35.12 -21.74 -11.87
C ASP A 296 -35.07 -20.94 -10.55
N GLY A 297 -34.72 -19.64 -10.62
CA GLY A 297 -34.58 -18.77 -9.46
C GLY A 297 -33.25 -18.90 -8.74
N THR A 298 -32.28 -19.63 -9.30
CA THR A 298 -30.98 -19.88 -8.66
C THR A 298 -29.82 -19.24 -9.45
N PHE A 299 -28.71 -19.00 -8.76
CA PHE A 299 -27.51 -18.42 -9.37
C PHE A 299 -26.38 -19.45 -9.50
N GLN A 300 -25.56 -19.33 -10.54
CA GLN A 300 -24.34 -20.14 -10.69
C GLN A 300 -23.46 -20.07 -9.44
N TRP A 301 -23.32 -18.88 -8.84
CA TRP A 301 -22.53 -18.70 -7.62
C TRP A 301 -23.02 -19.56 -6.45
N GLU A 302 -24.34 -19.69 -6.25
CA GLU A 302 -24.92 -20.53 -5.18
C GLU A 302 -24.64 -22.01 -5.44
N LYS A 303 -24.79 -22.44 -6.69
CA LYS A 303 -24.48 -23.82 -7.13
C LYS A 303 -23.00 -24.15 -6.88
N GLU A 304 -22.11 -23.20 -7.16
CA GLU A 304 -20.67 -23.34 -6.90
C GLU A 304 -20.34 -23.39 -5.41
N GLN A 305 -20.97 -22.56 -4.57
CA GLN A 305 -20.78 -22.64 -3.12
C GLN A 305 -21.29 -23.97 -2.56
N ALA A 306 -22.46 -24.44 -3.00
CA ALA A 306 -23.04 -25.71 -2.55
C ALA A 306 -22.21 -26.92 -2.98
N ALA A 307 -21.53 -26.84 -4.14
CA ALA A 307 -20.65 -27.88 -4.65
C ALA A 307 -19.19 -27.75 -4.17
N ALA A 308 -18.83 -26.69 -3.43
CA ALA A 308 -17.46 -26.42 -3.04
C ALA A 308 -16.92 -27.48 -2.08
N VAL A 309 -15.91 -28.23 -2.51
CA VAL A 309 -15.18 -29.16 -1.65
C VAL A 309 -14.21 -28.37 -0.77
N PRO A 310 -14.20 -28.59 0.57
CA PRO A 310 -13.24 -27.95 1.45
C PRO A 310 -11.80 -28.19 0.96
N PRO A 311 -10.95 -27.15 0.91
CA PRO A 311 -9.56 -27.34 0.53
C PRO A 311 -8.87 -28.23 1.56
N GLN A 312 -7.93 -29.06 1.09
CA GLN A 312 -7.14 -29.89 1.97
C GLN A 312 -6.31 -29.00 2.92
N LYS A 313 -6.49 -29.21 4.23
CA LYS A 313 -5.68 -28.54 5.26
C LYS A 313 -4.18 -28.79 4.97
N PRO A 314 -3.35 -27.72 4.87
CA PRO A 314 -1.90 -27.85 4.78
C PRO A 314 -1.37 -28.67 5.95
N SER A 315 -0.42 -29.59 5.69
CA SER A 315 0.20 -30.34 6.78
C SER A 315 1.07 -29.42 7.64
N ASP A 316 1.18 -29.71 8.93
CA ASP A 316 2.02 -28.93 9.84
C ASP A 316 3.48 -28.92 9.35
N ALA A 317 3.96 -30.04 8.81
CA ALA A 317 5.27 -30.14 8.18
C ALA A 317 5.45 -29.20 6.98
N LEU A 318 4.42 -28.98 6.17
CA LEU A 318 4.47 -28.03 5.05
C LEU A 318 4.53 -26.59 5.56
N VAL A 319 3.68 -26.24 6.53
CA VAL A 319 3.66 -24.90 7.14
C VAL A 319 5.00 -24.58 7.78
N GLU A 320 5.55 -25.52 8.56
CA GLU A 320 6.86 -25.40 9.18
C GLU A 320 7.99 -25.25 8.16
N LYS A 321 7.97 -26.03 7.07
CA LYS A 321 8.97 -25.94 6.01
C LYS A 321 8.96 -24.56 5.38
N LEU A 322 7.79 -24.10 4.90
CA LEU A 322 7.65 -22.82 4.21
C LEU A 322 7.99 -21.63 5.11
N ALA A 323 7.60 -21.69 6.38
CA ALA A 323 7.94 -20.66 7.36
C ALA A 323 9.46 -20.56 7.60
N ARG A 324 10.13 -21.70 7.83
CA ARG A 324 11.58 -21.75 8.05
C ARG A 324 12.39 -21.23 6.85
N GLU A 325 11.98 -21.56 5.63
CA GLU A 325 12.63 -21.08 4.40
C GLU A 325 12.65 -19.53 4.31
N LYS A 326 11.69 -18.86 4.95
CA LYS A 326 11.56 -17.40 4.98
C LYS A 326 11.89 -16.79 6.35
N SER A 327 12.49 -17.57 7.27
CA SER A 327 12.82 -17.15 8.64
C SER A 327 11.60 -16.61 9.41
N LEU A 328 10.45 -17.25 9.24
CA LEU A 328 9.19 -16.94 9.92
C LEU A 328 8.93 -17.94 11.05
N ASP A 329 8.20 -17.49 12.06
CA ASP A 329 7.64 -18.36 13.09
C ASP A 329 6.47 -19.16 12.50
N PRO A 330 6.53 -20.51 12.47
CA PRO A 330 5.46 -21.33 11.93
C PRO A 330 4.10 -21.15 12.62
N ALA A 331 4.07 -20.70 13.88
CA ALA A 331 2.84 -20.58 14.67
C ALA A 331 2.11 -19.24 14.44
N THR A 332 2.81 -18.19 14.01
CA THR A 332 2.24 -16.84 13.83
C THR A 332 2.43 -16.29 12.42
N GLY A 333 3.37 -16.87 11.65
CA GLY A 333 3.82 -16.36 10.36
C GLY A 333 4.66 -15.08 10.47
N LEU A 334 4.90 -14.56 11.68
CA LEU A 334 5.67 -13.35 11.90
C LEU A 334 7.16 -13.61 11.67
N ARG A 335 7.88 -12.59 11.21
CA ARG A 335 9.32 -12.67 11.03
C ARG A 335 10.02 -12.92 12.36
N VAL A 336 10.89 -13.92 12.40
CA VAL A 336 11.76 -14.15 13.55
C VAL A 336 12.91 -13.14 13.48
N ARG A 337 12.87 -12.13 14.35
CA ARG A 337 13.98 -11.17 14.50
C ARG A 337 15.25 -11.90 14.95
N THR A 338 16.36 -11.60 14.29
CA THR A 338 17.68 -12.12 14.68
C THR A 338 18.10 -11.58 16.05
N ALA A 339 19.01 -12.26 16.73
CA ALA A 339 19.54 -11.82 18.02
C ALA A 339 20.13 -10.40 17.96
N HIS A 340 20.76 -10.06 16.83
CA HIS A 340 21.35 -8.75 16.58
C HIS A 340 20.30 -7.64 16.44
N GLU A 341 19.19 -7.90 15.75
CA GLU A 341 18.09 -6.92 15.61
C GLU A 341 17.40 -6.64 16.95
N LYS A 342 17.24 -7.68 17.80
CA LYS A 342 16.71 -7.51 19.16
C LYS A 342 17.65 -6.69 20.05
N GLU A 343 18.96 -6.82 19.86
CA GLU A 343 19.95 -6.04 20.59
C GLU A 343 19.92 -4.56 20.16
N LEU A 344 19.75 -4.27 18.86
CA LEU A 344 19.69 -2.91 18.32
C LEU A 344 18.51 -2.09 18.87
N GLU A 345 17.34 -2.71 19.03
CA GLU A 345 16.11 -2.07 19.55
C GLU A 345 16.17 -1.83 21.06
N SER A 346 16.97 -2.62 21.78
CA SER A 346 17.21 -2.44 23.22
C SER A 346 18.15 -1.27 23.53
N ARG A 347 18.74 -0.64 22.52
CA ARG A 347 19.67 0.48 22.67
C ARG A 347 18.93 1.74 23.09
N VAL A 348 19.45 2.43 24.10
CA VAL A 348 18.96 3.78 24.42
C VAL A 348 19.36 4.77 23.30
N PRO A 349 18.56 5.78 22.99
CA PRO A 349 18.87 6.75 21.94
C PRO A 349 20.20 7.48 22.17
N LEU A 350 20.90 7.82 21.09
CA LEU A 350 22.02 8.75 21.19
C LEU A 350 21.52 10.09 21.76
N GLY A 351 22.31 10.65 22.68
CA GLY A 351 21.95 11.86 23.42
C GLY A 351 21.29 11.62 24.78
N THR A 352 20.90 10.38 25.13
CA THR A 352 20.40 10.04 26.47
C THR A 352 21.32 10.58 27.56
N LEU A 353 20.72 11.21 28.59
CA LEU A 353 21.42 11.85 29.70
C LEU A 353 21.34 10.98 30.96
N VAL A 354 22.45 10.85 31.68
CA VAL A 354 22.56 10.09 32.93
C VAL A 354 23.36 10.90 33.94
N ARG A 355 22.88 10.97 35.19
CA ARG A 355 23.52 11.74 36.24
C ARG A 355 24.65 10.95 36.92
N PRO A 356 25.67 11.63 37.45
CA PRO A 356 26.64 10.99 38.34
C PRO A 356 25.96 10.29 39.52
N GLY A 357 26.33 9.04 39.77
CA GLY A 357 25.73 8.15 40.78
C GLY A 357 24.65 7.20 40.23
N GLU A 358 24.12 7.45 39.03
CA GLU A 358 23.17 6.56 38.37
C GLU A 358 23.89 5.46 37.58
N VAL A 359 23.17 4.37 37.29
CA VAL A 359 23.69 3.22 36.54
C VAL A 359 23.62 3.50 35.03
N CYS A 360 24.72 3.24 34.33
CA CYS A 360 24.83 3.34 32.89
C CYS A 360 23.84 2.38 32.22
N PRO A 361 22.88 2.88 31.43
CA PRO A 361 21.83 2.05 30.85
C PRO A 361 22.28 1.32 29.57
N GLN A 362 23.41 1.72 28.97
CA GLN A 362 23.85 1.26 27.67
C GLN A 362 25.37 1.34 27.50
N ASP A 363 25.97 0.28 26.97
CA ASP A 363 27.36 0.27 26.54
C ASP A 363 27.58 1.37 25.49
N GLY A 364 28.52 2.28 25.73
CA GLY A 364 28.81 3.33 24.75
C GLY A 364 29.91 4.29 25.16
N VAL A 365 30.21 5.22 24.25
CA VAL A 365 31.00 6.41 24.55
C VAL A 365 30.06 7.48 25.08
N TRP A 366 30.29 7.90 26.32
CA TRP A 366 29.52 8.95 26.98
C TRP A 366 30.39 10.19 27.16
N CYS A 367 29.75 11.35 27.12
CA CYS A 367 30.43 12.63 27.16
C CYS A 367 29.69 13.68 27.96
N VAL A 368 30.42 14.43 28.80
CA VAL A 368 29.93 15.64 29.45
C VAL A 368 30.14 16.83 28.51
N ARG A 369 29.07 17.26 27.83
CA ARG A 369 29.13 18.20 26.70
C ARG A 369 29.86 19.51 26.99
N GLY A 370 29.73 20.05 28.22
CA GLY A 370 30.37 21.30 28.63
C GLY A 370 31.90 21.21 28.82
N PHE A 371 32.46 20.00 28.91
CA PHE A 371 33.86 19.77 29.26
C PHE A 371 34.63 18.93 28.25
N ALA A 372 33.97 18.45 27.19
CA ALA A 372 34.52 17.59 26.15
C ALA A 372 35.80 18.16 25.48
N SER A 373 35.85 19.49 25.30
CA SER A 373 37.01 20.19 24.70
C SER A 373 38.06 20.60 25.72
N VAL A 374 37.77 20.47 27.02
CA VAL A 374 38.58 21.01 28.12
C VAL A 374 39.27 19.89 28.90
N SER A 375 38.70 18.68 28.92
CA SER A 375 39.26 17.53 29.60
C SER A 375 39.08 16.25 28.78
N TYR A 376 40.17 15.50 28.59
CA TYR A 376 40.11 14.16 28.01
C TYR A 376 39.19 13.22 28.83
N ASP A 377 39.12 13.44 30.15
CA ASP A 377 38.28 12.65 31.05
C ASP A 377 36.78 12.93 30.88
N ALA A 378 36.40 13.98 30.15
CA ALA A 378 35.01 14.33 29.88
C ALA A 378 34.37 13.47 28.78
N THR A 379 35.14 12.58 28.14
CA THR A 379 34.64 11.57 27.20
C THR A 379 35.20 10.21 27.59
N ARG A 380 34.31 9.26 27.95
CA ARG A 380 34.71 7.94 28.45
C ARG A 380 33.80 6.85 27.93
N ARG A 381 34.35 5.65 27.79
CA ARG A 381 33.58 4.44 27.51
C ARG A 381 33.01 3.91 28.83
N PHE A 382 31.72 3.65 28.85
CA PHE A 382 31.05 2.98 29.98
C PHE A 382 30.38 1.71 29.50
N ARG A 383 30.36 0.72 30.38
CA ARG A 383 29.57 -0.49 30.18
C ARG A 383 28.22 -0.38 30.88
N LYS A 384 27.20 -1.01 30.29
CA LYS A 384 25.89 -1.14 30.89
C LYS A 384 26.03 -1.78 32.28
N GLY A 385 25.43 -1.14 33.29
CA GLY A 385 25.56 -1.56 34.68
C GLY A 385 26.63 -0.83 35.50
N GLU A 386 27.54 -0.08 34.88
CA GLU A 386 28.53 0.72 35.60
C GLU A 386 27.90 1.97 36.22
N THR A 387 28.34 2.38 37.42
CA THR A 387 27.89 3.64 38.02
C THR A 387 28.63 4.82 37.41
N MET A 388 27.88 5.82 36.91
CA MET A 388 28.44 6.99 36.27
C MET A 388 29.16 7.88 37.31
N PRO A 389 30.47 8.15 37.17
CA PRO A 389 31.21 8.93 38.14
C PRO A 389 30.99 10.45 37.92
N PRO A 390 31.19 11.28 38.95
CA PRO A 390 31.32 12.71 38.76
C PRO A 390 32.61 13.03 37.99
N LEU A 391 32.58 14.05 37.14
CA LEU A 391 33.74 14.45 36.34
C LEU A 391 34.75 15.21 37.22
N ALA A 392 35.96 14.69 37.32
CA ALA A 392 37.07 15.33 38.03
C ALA A 392 37.85 16.25 37.08
N LEU A 393 37.87 17.55 37.38
CA LEU A 393 38.60 18.57 36.63
C LEU A 393 39.74 19.14 37.47
N LYS A 394 40.87 19.38 36.81
CA LYS A 394 42.03 20.02 37.42
C LYS A 394 41.75 21.51 37.60
N ASP A 395 41.93 22.02 38.82
CA ASP A 395 41.77 23.44 39.19
C ASP A 395 43.13 24.04 39.59
N PRO A 396 43.96 24.42 38.59
CA PRO A 396 45.31 24.92 38.87
C PRO A 396 45.26 26.21 39.69
N ARG A 397 46.20 26.35 40.62
CA ARG A 397 46.31 27.58 41.43
C ARG A 397 46.95 28.69 40.60
N LEU A 398 46.54 29.94 40.87
CA LEU A 398 47.05 31.13 40.16
C LEU A 398 48.55 31.37 40.35
N ILE A 399 49.15 30.82 41.41
CA ILE A 399 50.57 31.00 41.72
C ILE A 399 51.38 29.81 41.17
N PRO A 400 52.29 30.04 40.20
CA PRO A 400 53.12 28.98 39.64
C PRO A 400 53.94 28.25 40.71
N GLY A 401 53.98 26.91 40.64
CA GLY A 401 54.77 26.06 41.54
C GLY A 401 54.04 25.57 42.80
N LEU A 402 52.93 26.18 43.21
CA LEU A 402 52.16 25.74 44.39
C LEU A 402 51.47 24.38 44.18
N ASP A 403 51.04 24.06 42.96
CA ASP A 403 50.43 22.76 42.64
C ASP A 403 51.44 21.60 42.69
N TRP A 404 52.74 21.88 42.47
CA TRP A 404 53.81 20.88 42.61
C TRP A 404 54.10 20.57 44.08
N LEU A 405 53.97 21.58 44.95
CA LEU A 405 54.30 21.48 46.37
C LEU A 405 53.12 20.95 47.22
N LEU A 406 51.88 21.29 46.86
CA LEU A 406 50.66 20.97 47.62
C LEU A 406 49.74 19.95 46.93
N GLY A 407 50.14 19.46 45.75
CA GLY A 407 49.30 18.62 44.90
C GLY A 407 48.20 19.41 44.18
N MET A 408 47.81 18.94 43.00
CA MET A 408 46.81 19.60 42.15
C MET A 408 45.42 19.58 42.79
N ARG A 409 44.73 20.72 42.82
CA ARG A 409 43.33 20.73 43.24
C ARG A 409 42.47 20.06 42.17
N VAL A 410 41.49 19.30 42.64
CA VAL A 410 40.53 18.62 41.78
C VAL A 410 39.15 19.08 42.21
N TYR A 411 38.44 19.72 41.29
CA TYR A 411 37.03 20.03 41.44
C TYR A 411 36.21 18.93 40.75
N ARG A 412 35.15 18.44 41.41
CA ARG A 412 34.25 17.43 40.84
C ARG A 412 32.92 18.07 40.45
N THR A 413 32.51 17.86 39.22
CA THR A 413 31.22 18.35 38.72
C THR A 413 30.18 17.23 38.75
N ASN A 414 28.92 17.61 38.98
CA ASN A 414 27.77 16.70 38.92
C ASN A 414 27.02 16.82 37.59
N GLU A 415 27.73 17.21 36.53
CA GLU A 415 27.15 17.41 35.21
C GLU A 415 26.76 16.07 34.57
N GLU A 416 25.71 16.10 33.77
CA GLU A 416 25.15 14.90 33.15
C GLU A 416 26.04 14.37 32.01
N TRP A 417 26.13 13.04 31.95
CA TRP A 417 26.78 12.33 30.87
C TRP A 417 25.77 12.10 29.74
N SER A 418 26.17 12.39 28.50
CA SER A 418 25.35 12.19 27.31
C SER A 418 25.93 11.07 26.44
N LEU A 419 25.13 10.08 26.06
CA LEU A 419 25.56 9.03 25.12
C LEU A 419 25.86 9.63 23.74
N LYS A 420 27.05 9.33 23.20
CA LYS A 420 27.51 9.88 21.91
C LYS A 420 27.67 8.85 20.80
N ALA A 421 28.05 7.63 21.15
CA ALA A 421 28.20 6.54 20.19
C ALA A 421 28.06 5.19 20.90
N TYR A 422 27.63 4.17 20.18
CA TYR A 422 27.61 2.79 20.66
C TYR A 422 29.02 2.17 20.57
N VAL A 423 29.32 1.15 21.37
CA VAL A 423 30.68 0.56 21.45
C VAL A 423 31.13 -0.10 20.14
N ASP A 424 30.19 -0.59 19.35
CA ASP A 424 30.40 -1.21 18.04
C ASP A 424 30.60 -0.19 16.90
N GLU A 425 30.34 1.09 17.15
CA GLU A 425 30.48 2.19 16.18
C GLU A 425 31.65 3.14 16.51
N ALA A 426 32.40 2.90 17.60
CA ALA A 426 33.30 3.87 18.25
C ALA A 426 34.76 3.47 18.48
#